data_AF-E3MTS4-F1
#
_entry.id   AF-E3MTS4-F1
#
_cell.length_a   1.000
_cell.length_b   1.000
_cell.length_c   1.000
_cell.angle_alpha   90.00
_cell.angle_beta   90.00
_cell.angle_gamma   90.00
#
_symmetry.space_group_name_H-M   'P 1'
#
loop_
_entity.id
_entity.type
_entity.pdbx_description
1 polymer ?
#
loop_
_entity_poly.entity_id
_entity_poly.type
_entity_poly.pdbx_seq_one_letter_code
_entity_poly.pdbx_strand_id
1 'polypeptide(L)'
;MQLLRFPNLVQEKIFGSLELDELLVLSFCSNRTKYLIECLQKNRFRKIATISYTFDVNYFSVCTQPYYSKQGCRLMFDMRKKVKPMQLFGIGSMISLCRWKNSQYDSSKYEYESSQEQTTVAKAVHSYLYQFFGSHAVYQVFSCIRPPSLEKIDRTHIRVPENTTAEELEACFTASPNQEFIQLNGYFNGNLCPNSAILGAEHLTVNSGGYGDEILLGFRGKRLECKGPFHDATIVQFLNEWKSNRGFHNLESLIINSSDYKSYDRGDIIKNMDVKQLDRPEDILQITWEMSHSCSYSMFSIVPPKSEPSDFRSRDYLIRDGDGEKVSISIENRNVRFALWKGNSCEIINR
;
A
#
# COMPACT_ATOMS: atom_id res chain seq x y z
N MET A 1 14.49 0.17 -38.21
CA MET A 1 15.49 0.66 -37.23
C MET A 1 16.78 -0.14 -37.38
N GLN A 2 17.93 0.52 -37.62
CA GLN A 2 19.23 -0.15 -37.87
C GLN A 2 19.70 -1.01 -36.70
N LEU A 3 19.33 -0.64 -35.47
CA LEU A 3 19.65 -1.38 -34.24
C LEU A 3 19.22 -2.86 -34.30
N LEU A 4 18.10 -3.15 -34.97
CA LEU A 4 17.56 -4.50 -35.12
C LEU A 4 18.37 -5.40 -36.06
N ARG A 5 19.34 -4.84 -36.79
CA ARG A 5 20.21 -5.57 -37.73
C ARG A 5 21.49 -6.08 -37.09
N PHE A 6 21.86 -5.58 -35.91
CA PHE A 6 23.03 -6.07 -35.20
C PHE A 6 22.82 -7.48 -34.64
N PRO A 7 23.89 -8.30 -34.50
CA PRO A 7 23.81 -9.57 -33.77
C PRO A 7 23.38 -9.39 -32.32
N ASN A 8 22.73 -10.42 -31.73
CA ASN A 8 22.18 -10.36 -30.37
C ASN A 8 23.20 -9.91 -29.32
N LEU A 9 24.46 -10.37 -29.39
CA LEU A 9 25.51 -9.97 -28.44
C LEU A 9 25.83 -8.46 -28.50
N VAL A 10 25.74 -7.86 -29.69
CA VAL A 10 25.94 -6.42 -29.87
C VAL A 10 24.70 -5.67 -29.35
N GLN A 11 23.50 -6.16 -29.64
CA GLN A 11 22.25 -5.58 -29.12
C GLN A 11 22.20 -5.63 -27.58
N GLU A 12 22.59 -6.74 -26.97
CA GLU A 12 22.65 -6.91 -25.52
C GLU A 12 23.62 -5.90 -24.88
N LYS A 13 24.81 -5.71 -25.46
CA LYS A 13 25.76 -4.69 -25.01
C LYS A 13 25.22 -3.27 -25.16
N ILE A 14 24.56 -2.96 -26.27
CA ILE A 14 23.93 -1.64 -26.48
C ILE A 14 22.85 -1.42 -25.43
N PHE A 15 21.89 -2.33 -25.31
CA PHE A 15 20.81 -2.20 -24.34
C PHE A 15 21.30 -2.18 -22.89
N GLY A 16 22.33 -2.96 -22.57
CA GLY A 16 22.98 -2.96 -21.26
C GLY A 16 23.69 -1.65 -20.91
N SER A 17 24.06 -0.85 -21.91
CA SER A 17 24.68 0.48 -21.72
C SER A 17 23.66 1.60 -21.48
N LEU A 18 22.40 1.40 -21.88
CA LEU A 18 21.33 2.40 -21.78
C LEU A 18 20.72 2.42 -20.37
N GLU A 19 20.27 3.59 -19.95
CA GLU A 19 19.44 3.74 -18.75
C GLU A 19 18.03 3.12 -18.95
N LEU A 20 17.31 2.88 -17.86
CA LEU A 20 16.04 2.15 -17.93
C LEU A 20 14.94 2.98 -18.64
N ASP A 21 14.96 4.30 -18.47
CA ASP A 21 14.10 5.24 -19.20
C ASP A 21 14.40 5.21 -20.71
N GLU A 22 15.67 5.18 -21.11
CA GLU A 22 16.08 5.06 -22.51
C GLU A 22 15.60 3.75 -23.15
N LEU A 23 15.70 2.64 -22.40
CA LEU A 23 15.14 1.36 -22.83
C LEU A 23 13.63 1.40 -22.99
N LEU A 24 12.94 2.08 -22.08
CA LEU A 24 11.48 2.23 -22.14
C LEU A 24 11.06 3.12 -23.33
N VAL A 25 11.79 4.20 -23.61
CA VAL A 25 11.55 5.03 -24.81
C VAL A 25 11.70 4.17 -26.08
N LEU A 26 12.78 3.38 -26.15
CA LEU A 26 13.04 2.51 -27.30
C LEU A 26 12.01 1.40 -27.45
N SER A 27 11.47 0.88 -26.34
CA SER A 27 10.44 -0.16 -26.39
C SER A 27 9.12 0.37 -26.97
N PHE A 28 8.92 1.69 -27.03
CA PHE A 28 7.78 2.28 -27.74
C PHE A 28 7.95 2.34 -29.26
N CYS A 29 9.16 2.19 -29.80
CA CYS A 29 9.39 2.33 -31.24
C CYS A 29 8.80 1.19 -32.09
N SER A 30 8.72 -0.03 -31.57
CA SER A 30 8.04 -1.15 -32.22
C SER A 30 7.87 -2.34 -31.26
N ASN A 31 6.84 -3.18 -31.51
CA ASN A 31 6.66 -4.44 -30.77
C ASN A 31 7.88 -5.37 -30.86
N ARG A 32 8.60 -5.35 -32.00
CA ARG A 32 9.83 -6.13 -32.18
C ARG A 32 10.96 -5.61 -31.28
N THR A 33 11.11 -4.29 -31.17
CA THR A 33 12.09 -3.69 -30.26
C THR A 33 11.74 -4.00 -28.81
N LYS A 34 10.47 -3.84 -28.43
CA LYS A 34 9.96 -4.18 -27.10
C LYS A 34 10.33 -5.60 -26.70
N TYR A 35 9.97 -6.58 -27.52
CA TYR A 35 10.26 -7.99 -27.27
C TYR A 35 11.76 -8.28 -27.13
N LEU A 36 12.60 -7.68 -27.98
CA LEU A 36 14.05 -7.85 -27.89
C LEU A 36 14.62 -7.26 -26.58
N ILE A 37 14.15 -6.08 -26.17
CA ILE A 37 14.55 -5.48 -24.89
C ILE A 37 14.10 -6.36 -23.73
N GLU A 38 12.84 -6.81 -23.70
CA GLU A 38 12.32 -7.72 -22.68
C GLU A 38 13.15 -9.00 -22.56
N CYS A 39 13.54 -9.59 -23.70
CA CYS A 39 14.32 -10.83 -23.72
C CYS A 39 15.77 -10.61 -23.25
N LEU A 40 16.45 -9.58 -23.78
CA LEU A 40 17.88 -9.34 -23.53
C LEU A 40 18.14 -8.63 -22.20
N GLN A 41 17.16 -7.92 -21.65
CA GLN A 41 17.29 -7.18 -20.37
C GLN A 41 16.50 -7.84 -19.23
N LYS A 42 15.97 -9.05 -19.41
CA LYS A 42 15.17 -9.79 -18.41
C LYS A 42 15.84 -9.85 -17.03
N ASN A 43 17.14 -10.13 -16.98
CA ASN A 43 17.89 -10.20 -15.73
C ASN A 43 18.01 -8.86 -15.02
N ARG A 44 17.99 -7.76 -15.77
CA ARG A 44 17.98 -6.40 -15.23
C ARG A 44 16.58 -6.03 -14.74
N PHE A 45 15.54 -6.39 -15.48
CA PHE A 45 14.14 -6.12 -15.08
C PHE A 45 13.75 -6.88 -13.82
N ARG A 46 14.19 -8.14 -13.66
CA ARG A 46 14.00 -8.91 -12.41
C ARG A 46 14.56 -8.26 -11.14
N LYS A 47 15.48 -7.30 -11.26
CA LYS A 47 16.02 -6.55 -10.12
C LYS A 47 15.16 -5.36 -9.72
N ILE A 48 14.18 -4.99 -10.55
CA ILE A 48 13.19 -3.98 -10.22
C ILE A 48 12.23 -4.60 -9.22
N ALA A 49 12.37 -4.19 -7.96
CA ALA A 49 11.55 -4.71 -6.87
C ALA A 49 10.16 -4.07 -6.85
N THR A 50 10.07 -2.78 -7.22
CA THR A 50 8.85 -1.99 -7.01
C THR A 50 8.65 -0.97 -8.12
N ILE A 51 7.40 -0.81 -8.55
CA ILE A 51 6.92 0.22 -9.48
C ILE A 51 5.89 1.06 -8.73
N SER A 52 6.19 2.34 -8.56
CA SER A 52 5.42 3.26 -7.72
C SER A 52 4.76 4.33 -8.57
N TYR A 53 3.44 4.42 -8.49
CA TYR A 53 2.66 5.52 -9.04
C TYR A 53 2.50 6.59 -7.98
N THR A 54 2.66 7.86 -8.36
CA THR A 54 2.38 9.00 -7.48
C THR A 54 1.38 9.90 -8.19
N PHE A 55 0.21 10.11 -7.60
CA PHE A 55 -0.83 11.00 -8.11
C PHE A 55 -0.93 12.24 -7.24
N ASP A 56 -0.86 13.40 -7.89
CA ASP A 56 -1.02 14.72 -7.30
C ASP A 56 -2.06 15.48 -8.14
N VAL A 57 -2.54 16.62 -7.63
CA VAL A 57 -3.52 17.50 -8.27
C VAL A 57 -3.09 17.88 -9.70
N ASN A 58 -1.79 18.02 -9.92
CA ASN A 58 -1.25 18.62 -11.13
C ASN A 58 -0.39 17.68 -11.98
N TYR A 59 -0.09 16.50 -11.49
CA TYR A 59 0.74 15.55 -12.23
C TYR A 59 0.51 14.15 -11.69
N PHE A 60 0.88 13.15 -12.49
CA PHE A 60 1.22 11.86 -11.92
C PHE A 60 2.61 11.45 -12.36
N SER A 61 3.24 10.54 -11.63
CA SER A 61 4.56 10.02 -11.98
C SER A 61 4.65 8.54 -11.70
N VAL A 62 5.54 7.85 -12.41
CA VAL A 62 5.83 6.43 -12.21
C VAL A 62 7.31 6.28 -11.98
N CYS A 63 7.70 5.64 -10.88
CA CYS A 63 9.09 5.44 -10.51
C CYS A 63 9.38 3.95 -10.30
N THR A 64 10.55 3.48 -10.74
CA THR A 64 11.05 2.14 -10.40
C THR A 64 12.05 2.22 -9.25
N GLN A 65 12.02 1.23 -8.36
CA GLN A 65 13.01 1.08 -7.28
C GLN A 65 13.93 -0.12 -7.55
N PRO A 66 15.25 0.00 -7.27
CA PRO A 66 15.91 1.11 -6.57
C PRO A 66 16.26 2.33 -7.44
N TYR A 67 15.84 3.53 -7.00
CA TYR A 67 15.96 4.82 -7.72
C TYR A 67 17.42 5.30 -7.89
N TYR A 68 18.28 5.12 -6.89
CA TYR A 68 19.69 5.57 -6.91
C TYR A 68 20.65 4.64 -7.63
N SER A 69 20.15 3.80 -8.53
CA SER A 69 20.96 2.89 -9.33
C SER A 69 20.76 3.18 -10.81
N LYS A 70 21.66 2.70 -11.67
CA LYS A 70 21.45 2.66 -13.15
C LYS A 70 20.19 1.87 -13.58
N GLN A 71 19.43 1.33 -12.62
CA GLN A 71 18.22 0.54 -12.81
C GLN A 71 16.95 1.32 -12.41
N GLY A 72 17.09 2.53 -11.87
CA GLY A 72 15.98 3.43 -11.59
C GLY A 72 15.47 4.13 -12.86
N CYS A 73 14.17 4.34 -12.93
CA CYS A 73 13.49 5.10 -13.97
C CYS A 73 12.42 5.94 -13.28
N ARG A 74 12.26 7.20 -13.70
CA ARG A 74 11.14 8.04 -13.29
C ARG A 74 10.52 8.69 -14.51
N LEU A 75 9.24 8.43 -14.69
CA LEU A 75 8.39 9.04 -15.70
C LEU A 75 7.49 10.04 -15.01
N MET A 76 7.37 11.23 -15.56
CA MET A 76 6.53 12.27 -14.99
C MET A 76 5.58 12.80 -16.05
N PHE A 77 4.33 12.95 -15.64
CA PHE A 77 3.19 13.32 -16.46
C PHE A 77 2.53 14.55 -15.83
N ASP A 78 2.97 15.74 -16.25
CA ASP A 78 2.35 17.00 -15.86
C ASP A 78 0.94 17.11 -16.49
N MET A 79 -0.01 17.69 -15.76
CA MET A 79 -1.43 17.84 -16.14
C MET A 79 -1.80 19.30 -16.45
N ARG A 80 -0.84 20.24 -16.56
CA ARG A 80 -1.07 21.68 -16.76
C ARG A 80 -0.81 22.29 -18.18
N LYS A 81 -0.54 21.55 -19.29
CA LYS A 81 -0.32 22.06 -20.73
C LYS A 81 -0.75 21.31 -22.07
N LYS A 82 -1.69 21.77 -22.91
CA LYS A 82 -2.46 20.96 -23.92
C LYS A 82 -1.61 20.15 -24.93
N VAL A 83 -1.97 18.88 -25.16
CA VAL A 83 -1.36 18.02 -26.21
C VAL A 83 -2.41 17.52 -27.22
N LYS A 84 -2.04 17.51 -28.51
CA LYS A 84 -2.84 16.89 -29.59
C LYS A 84 -2.50 15.39 -29.78
N PRO A 85 -3.47 14.56 -30.21
CA PRO A 85 -3.32 13.09 -30.22
C PRO A 85 -2.31 12.53 -31.24
N MET A 86 -1.45 11.56 -30.84
CA MET A 86 -0.61 10.72 -31.72
C MET A 86 -0.36 9.30 -31.15
N GLN A 87 -0.63 8.30 -31.99
CA GLN A 87 -0.66 6.87 -31.71
C GLN A 87 0.69 6.29 -31.26
N LEU A 88 0.88 6.08 -29.95
CA LEU A 88 2.01 5.27 -29.45
C LEU A 88 1.59 4.09 -28.56
N PHE A 89 0.35 4.09 -28.05
CA PHE A 89 -0.20 3.03 -27.19
C PHE A 89 -1.53 2.44 -27.69
N GLY A 90 -1.93 2.71 -28.95
CA GLY A 90 -3.35 2.65 -29.34
C GLY A 90 -4.20 3.77 -28.70
N ILE A 91 -3.54 4.64 -27.94
CA ILE A 91 -4.04 5.90 -27.40
C ILE A 91 -3.19 6.99 -28.05
N GLY A 92 -3.89 7.97 -28.63
CA GLY A 92 -3.24 9.06 -29.34
C GLY A 92 -2.77 10.14 -28.37
N SER A 93 -1.47 10.16 -28.04
CA SER A 93 -0.53 11.29 -27.85
C SER A 93 0.74 10.79 -27.17
N MET A 94 1.90 11.18 -27.69
CA MET A 94 3.22 10.83 -27.15
C MET A 94 3.38 11.47 -25.76
N ILE A 95 3.65 10.63 -24.77
CA ILE A 95 4.10 11.07 -23.44
C ILE A 95 5.49 11.67 -23.62
N SER A 96 5.73 12.84 -23.05
CA SER A 96 7.10 13.29 -22.89
C SER A 96 7.65 12.82 -21.57
N LEU A 97 8.79 12.17 -21.67
CA LEU A 97 9.45 11.51 -20.57
C LEU A 97 10.47 12.52 -20.05
N CYS A 98 10.09 13.24 -19.00
CA CYS A 98 10.99 14.19 -18.36
C CYS A 98 12.03 13.43 -17.56
N ARG A 99 13.29 13.48 -18.01
CA ARG A 99 14.41 12.91 -17.28
C ARG A 99 14.81 13.89 -16.18
N TRP A 100 14.52 13.58 -14.91
CA TRP A 100 15.03 14.39 -13.80
C TRP A 100 16.52 14.10 -13.60
N LYS A 101 17.38 14.65 -14.47
CA LYS A 101 18.79 14.89 -14.14
C LYS A 101 18.85 16.17 -13.30
N ASN A 102 19.70 16.19 -12.29
CA ASN A 102 19.96 17.28 -11.32
C ASN A 102 20.19 18.69 -11.92
N SER A 103 19.19 19.27 -12.57
CA SER A 103 19.15 20.69 -12.89
C SER A 103 17.74 21.20 -12.62
N GLN A 104 17.71 22.31 -11.89
CA GLN A 104 16.54 23.15 -11.74
C GLN A 104 15.84 23.32 -13.11
N TYR A 105 14.52 23.18 -13.12
CA TYR A 105 13.61 23.70 -14.15
C TYR A 105 13.60 23.09 -15.57
N ASP A 106 13.83 21.80 -15.76
CA ASP A 106 13.43 21.19 -17.04
C ASP A 106 12.71 19.85 -16.89
N SER A 107 11.54 19.92 -16.24
CA SER A 107 10.45 19.00 -16.55
C SER A 107 9.85 19.43 -17.89
N SER A 108 9.88 18.56 -18.88
CA SER A 108 9.07 18.69 -20.09
C SER A 108 7.58 18.79 -19.69
N LYS A 109 6.84 19.76 -20.24
CA LYS A 109 5.56 20.23 -19.67
C LYS A 109 4.35 19.90 -20.58
N TYR A 110 3.28 19.25 -20.05
CA TYR A 110 2.08 18.75 -20.80
C TYR A 110 0.75 18.91 -19.94
N GLU A 111 -0.49 18.90 -20.50
CA GLU A 111 -1.89 19.12 -19.99
C GLU A 111 -2.66 18.00 -20.64
N TYR A 112 -3.59 17.53 -19.83
CA TYR A 112 -4.86 17.00 -20.25
C TYR A 112 -5.99 17.82 -19.60
N GLU A 113 -7.15 17.87 -20.24
CA GLU A 113 -8.27 18.78 -19.98
C GLU A 113 -9.25 18.24 -18.91
N SER A 114 -9.11 16.98 -18.44
CA SER A 114 -9.99 16.41 -17.41
C SER A 114 -9.41 15.24 -16.58
N SER A 115 -10.03 14.95 -15.42
CA SER A 115 -9.75 13.77 -14.58
C SER A 115 -9.96 12.43 -15.31
N GLN A 116 -10.82 12.40 -16.32
CA GLN A 116 -11.08 11.23 -17.16
C GLN A 116 -9.89 10.92 -18.09
N GLU A 117 -9.25 11.95 -18.63
CA GLU A 117 -8.05 11.78 -19.45
C GLU A 117 -6.86 11.30 -18.61
N GLN A 118 -6.68 11.85 -17.40
CA GLN A 118 -5.68 11.34 -16.44
C GLN A 118 -5.87 9.85 -16.18
N THR A 119 -7.12 9.43 -15.93
CA THR A 119 -7.48 8.04 -15.70
C THR A 119 -7.13 7.16 -16.91
N THR A 120 -7.45 7.63 -18.11
CA THR A 120 -7.18 6.89 -19.35
C THR A 120 -5.68 6.72 -19.59
N VAL A 121 -4.91 7.80 -19.46
CA VAL A 121 -3.45 7.77 -19.63
C VAL A 121 -2.80 6.91 -18.55
N ALA A 122 -3.19 7.04 -17.28
CA ALA A 122 -2.65 6.24 -16.19
C ALA A 122 -2.92 4.74 -16.38
N LYS A 123 -4.14 4.37 -16.79
CA LYS A 123 -4.48 2.97 -17.11
C LYS A 123 -3.66 2.42 -18.28
N ALA A 124 -3.46 3.22 -19.32
CA ALA A 124 -2.65 2.84 -20.48
C ALA A 124 -1.19 2.61 -20.13
N VAL A 125 -0.60 3.57 -19.40
CA VAL A 125 0.76 3.49 -18.89
C VAL A 125 0.88 2.26 -17.99
N HIS A 126 -0.07 2.06 -17.08
CA HIS A 126 -0.08 0.89 -16.21
C HIS A 126 -0.12 -0.43 -16.99
N SER A 127 -1.06 -0.59 -17.92
CA SER A 127 -1.15 -1.79 -18.75
C SER A 127 0.15 -2.07 -19.51
N TYR A 128 0.77 -1.04 -20.09
CA TYR A 128 2.05 -1.18 -20.77
C TYR A 128 3.17 -1.62 -19.82
N LEU A 129 3.32 -0.94 -18.68
CA LEU A 129 4.38 -1.21 -17.71
C LEU A 129 4.19 -2.58 -17.05
N TYR A 130 2.95 -3.00 -16.81
CA TYR A 130 2.63 -4.35 -16.34
C TYR A 130 3.02 -5.41 -17.37
N GLN A 131 2.74 -5.18 -18.66
CA GLN A 131 3.20 -6.09 -19.71
C GLN A 131 4.73 -6.13 -19.83
N PHE A 132 5.40 -4.99 -19.65
CA PHE A 132 6.83 -4.83 -19.88
C PHE A 132 7.69 -5.36 -18.72
N PHE A 133 7.30 -5.08 -17.47
CA PHE A 133 8.01 -5.53 -16.28
C PHE A 133 7.46 -6.84 -15.72
N GLY A 134 6.16 -7.12 -15.92
CA GLY A 134 5.54 -8.35 -15.45
C GLY A 134 5.20 -8.35 -13.96
N SER A 135 4.62 -9.47 -13.51
CA SER A 135 4.05 -9.63 -12.18
C SER A 135 5.06 -9.84 -11.04
N HIS A 136 6.37 -9.76 -11.32
CA HIS A 136 7.39 -10.03 -10.31
C HIS A 136 7.68 -8.80 -9.43
N ALA A 137 7.35 -7.61 -9.92
CA ALA A 137 7.54 -6.36 -9.20
C ALA A 137 6.29 -6.07 -8.37
N VAL A 138 6.48 -5.44 -7.22
CA VAL A 138 5.39 -4.90 -6.41
C VAL A 138 4.90 -3.61 -7.06
N TYR A 139 3.61 -3.52 -7.36
CA TYR A 139 2.97 -2.33 -7.89
C TYR A 139 2.30 -1.56 -6.75
N GLN A 140 2.68 -0.31 -6.57
CA GLN A 140 2.16 0.52 -5.49
C GLN A 140 1.68 1.89 -5.95
N VAL A 141 0.66 2.43 -5.28
CA VAL A 141 0.08 3.74 -5.55
C VAL A 141 0.26 4.64 -4.33
N PHE A 142 0.74 5.85 -4.56
CA PHE A 142 0.71 6.97 -3.61
C PHE A 142 -0.15 8.07 -4.20
N SER A 143 -1.07 8.63 -3.43
CA SER A 143 -1.96 9.67 -3.96
C SER A 143 -2.29 10.73 -2.91
N CYS A 144 -2.31 12.00 -3.32
CA CYS A 144 -2.92 13.10 -2.57
C CYS A 144 -4.27 13.53 -3.15
N ILE A 145 -4.73 12.83 -4.18
CA ILE A 145 -6.06 12.95 -4.79
C ILE A 145 -6.75 11.58 -4.78
N ARG A 146 -7.93 11.45 -5.38
CA ARG A 146 -8.50 10.14 -5.66
C ARG A 146 -7.79 9.53 -6.87
N PRO A 147 -6.99 8.45 -6.70
CA PRO A 147 -6.29 7.86 -7.82
C PRO A 147 -7.27 7.10 -8.73
N PRO A 148 -6.94 6.94 -10.01
CA PRO A 148 -7.67 6.01 -10.86
C PRO A 148 -7.56 4.59 -10.33
N SER A 149 -8.64 3.81 -10.46
CA SER A 149 -8.64 2.39 -10.17
C SER A 149 -7.79 1.64 -11.21
N LEU A 150 -6.60 1.21 -10.80
CA LEU A 150 -5.64 0.44 -11.60
C LEU A 150 -5.73 -1.04 -11.23
N GLU A 151 -5.54 -1.93 -12.21
CA GLU A 151 -5.51 -3.38 -11.98
C GLU A 151 -4.20 -3.82 -11.33
N LYS A 152 -4.22 -4.96 -10.62
CA LYS A 152 -3.02 -5.62 -10.08
C LYS A 152 -2.08 -4.70 -9.30
N ILE A 153 -2.66 -3.84 -8.48
CA ILE A 153 -1.94 -3.03 -7.49
C ILE A 153 -1.87 -3.83 -6.20
N ASP A 154 -0.65 -4.00 -5.68
CA ASP A 154 -0.39 -4.72 -4.45
C ASP A 154 -0.56 -3.83 -3.22
N ARG A 155 -0.24 -2.53 -3.35
CA ARG A 155 -0.22 -1.59 -2.22
C ARG A 155 -0.74 -0.21 -2.59
N THR A 156 -1.50 0.42 -1.71
CA THR A 156 -2.02 1.76 -1.93
C THR A 156 -1.91 2.63 -0.68
N HIS A 157 -1.46 3.86 -0.87
CA HIS A 157 -1.41 4.92 0.11
C HIS A 157 -2.16 6.14 -0.43
N ILE A 158 -3.22 6.55 0.26
CA ILE A 158 -4.00 7.73 -0.11
C ILE A 158 -3.98 8.68 1.08
N ARG A 159 -3.49 9.90 0.85
CA ARG A 159 -3.86 11.05 1.68
C ARG A 159 -5.27 11.45 1.25
N VAL A 160 -6.25 11.07 2.07
CA VAL A 160 -7.67 11.18 1.73
C VAL A 160 -8.02 12.66 1.56
N PRO A 161 -8.49 13.10 0.38
CA PRO A 161 -8.92 14.46 0.17
C PRO A 161 -10.09 14.82 1.08
N GLU A 162 -10.17 16.08 1.49
CA GLU A 162 -11.29 16.56 2.29
C GLU A 162 -12.63 16.30 1.60
N ASN A 163 -13.66 15.98 2.39
CA ASN A 163 -15.02 15.70 1.93
C ASN A 163 -15.19 14.47 1.01
N THR A 164 -14.19 13.59 0.91
CA THR A 164 -14.32 12.33 0.16
C THR A 164 -15.36 11.41 0.82
N THR A 165 -16.29 10.84 0.05
CA THR A 165 -17.24 9.84 0.58
C THR A 165 -16.64 8.43 0.57
N ALA A 166 -17.19 7.54 1.39
CA ALA A 166 -16.84 6.12 1.40
C ALA A 166 -16.96 5.48 0.01
N GLU A 167 -18.01 5.79 -0.76
CA GLU A 167 -18.22 5.25 -2.11
C GLU A 167 -17.17 5.77 -3.12
N GLU A 168 -16.82 7.05 -3.03
CA GLU A 168 -15.78 7.63 -3.87
C GLU A 168 -14.40 7.04 -3.58
N LEU A 169 -14.13 6.73 -2.31
CA LEU A 169 -12.89 6.08 -1.90
C LEU A 169 -12.86 4.62 -2.36
N GLU A 170 -13.95 3.89 -2.16
CA GLU A 170 -14.14 2.50 -2.59
C GLU A 170 -13.92 2.34 -4.10
N ALA A 171 -14.40 3.30 -4.91
CA ALA A 171 -14.22 3.29 -6.35
C ALA A 171 -12.75 3.20 -6.79
N CYS A 172 -11.80 3.68 -5.98
CA CYS A 172 -10.36 3.66 -6.26
C CYS A 172 -9.76 2.24 -6.20
N PHE A 173 -10.43 1.29 -5.55
CA PHE A 173 -9.92 -0.06 -5.29
C PHE A 173 -10.61 -1.15 -6.12
N THR A 174 -11.64 -0.80 -6.87
CA THR A 174 -12.49 -1.75 -7.63
C THR A 174 -11.73 -2.66 -8.60
N ALA A 175 -10.64 -2.20 -9.21
CA ALA A 175 -9.83 -2.97 -10.16
C ALA A 175 -8.75 -3.83 -9.48
N SER A 176 -8.46 -3.56 -8.20
CA SER A 176 -7.49 -4.29 -7.39
C SER A 176 -8.04 -4.50 -5.98
N PRO A 177 -9.06 -5.36 -5.82
CA PRO A 177 -9.56 -5.73 -4.50
C PRO A 177 -8.54 -6.59 -3.75
N ASN A 178 -8.63 -6.63 -2.41
CA ASN A 178 -7.80 -7.47 -1.54
C ASN A 178 -6.29 -7.22 -1.69
N GLN A 179 -5.89 -5.96 -1.72
CA GLN A 179 -4.48 -5.55 -1.77
C GLN A 179 -3.72 -6.07 -0.53
N GLU A 180 -2.41 -6.24 -0.66
CA GLU A 180 -1.52 -6.59 0.46
C GLU A 180 -1.55 -5.50 1.53
N PHE A 181 -1.53 -4.23 1.11
CA PHE A 181 -1.47 -3.10 2.04
C PHE A 181 -2.27 -1.89 1.56
N ILE A 182 -3.14 -1.36 2.42
CA ILE A 182 -3.84 -0.10 2.19
C ILE A 182 -3.59 0.84 3.37
N GLN A 183 -3.16 2.07 3.07
CA GLN A 183 -3.04 3.15 4.05
C GLN A 183 -3.90 4.35 3.63
N LEU A 184 -4.81 4.74 4.53
CA LEU A 184 -5.72 5.86 4.36
C LEU A 184 -5.42 6.93 5.42
N ASN A 185 -4.72 7.98 4.98
CA ASN A 185 -4.33 9.10 5.83
C ASN A 185 -5.30 10.27 5.64
N GLY A 186 -6.28 10.38 6.51
CA GLY A 186 -7.31 11.41 6.49
C GLY A 186 -8.69 10.84 6.79
N TYR A 187 -9.70 11.70 6.88
CA TYR A 187 -11.07 11.28 7.15
C TYR A 187 -11.86 11.17 5.84
N PHE A 188 -12.81 10.24 5.80
CA PHE A 188 -13.84 10.15 4.77
C PHE A 188 -15.23 10.11 5.41
N ASN A 189 -16.24 10.45 4.63
CA ASN A 189 -17.62 10.55 5.08
C ASN A 189 -18.40 9.29 4.72
N GLY A 190 -19.12 8.72 5.69
CA GLY A 190 -19.95 7.54 5.52
C GLY A 190 -19.24 6.23 5.82
N ASN A 191 -20.03 5.16 5.84
CA ASN A 191 -19.58 3.80 6.12
C ASN A 191 -19.10 3.09 4.85
N LEU A 192 -18.03 2.32 4.98
CA LEU A 192 -17.63 1.37 3.94
C LEU A 192 -18.70 0.27 3.81
N CYS A 193 -18.96 -0.16 2.58
CA CYS A 193 -19.93 -1.22 2.36
C CYS A 193 -19.43 -2.56 2.92
N PRO A 194 -20.32 -3.50 3.30
CA PRO A 194 -19.91 -4.78 3.89
C PRO A 194 -18.91 -5.56 3.03
N ASN A 195 -19.04 -5.50 1.70
CA ASN A 195 -18.15 -6.17 0.75
C ASN A 195 -17.01 -5.26 0.24
N SER A 196 -16.65 -4.23 1.00
CA SER A 196 -15.62 -3.26 0.63
C SER A 196 -14.29 -3.95 0.35
N ALA A 197 -13.67 -3.61 -0.78
CA ALA A 197 -12.32 -3.97 -1.18
C ALA A 197 -11.29 -3.45 -0.16
N ILE A 198 -11.54 -2.29 0.45
CA ILE A 198 -10.67 -1.70 1.49
C ILE A 198 -10.66 -2.60 2.74
N LEU A 199 -11.84 -3.04 3.19
CA LEU A 199 -11.98 -3.94 4.33
C LEU A 199 -11.45 -5.38 4.06
N GLY A 200 -11.22 -5.72 2.79
CA GLY A 200 -10.65 -6.99 2.36
C GLY A 200 -9.12 -6.99 2.22
N ALA A 201 -8.44 -5.86 2.41
CA ALA A 201 -6.98 -5.80 2.34
C ALA A 201 -6.32 -6.66 3.43
N GLU A 202 -5.17 -7.25 3.13
CA GLU A 202 -4.43 -8.05 4.11
C GLU A 202 -3.98 -7.19 5.30
N HIS A 203 -3.56 -5.97 5.01
CA HIS A 203 -3.15 -4.96 5.98
C HIS A 203 -3.85 -3.63 5.70
N LEU A 204 -4.54 -3.08 6.70
CA LEU A 204 -5.24 -1.81 6.61
C LEU A 204 -4.77 -0.87 7.72
N THR A 205 -4.26 0.29 7.35
CA THR A 205 -4.03 1.43 8.24
C THR A 205 -5.02 2.53 7.87
N VAL A 206 -5.86 2.96 8.80
CA VAL A 206 -6.92 3.94 8.52
C VAL A 206 -7.16 4.88 9.69
N ASN A 207 -7.45 6.14 9.39
CA ASN A 207 -8.08 7.04 10.35
C ASN A 207 -9.59 6.90 10.22
N SER A 208 -10.23 6.24 11.18
CA SER A 208 -11.66 5.92 11.12
C SER A 208 -12.57 7.12 11.30
N GLY A 209 -12.07 8.22 11.88
CA GLY A 209 -12.97 9.28 12.35
C GLY A 209 -14.09 8.70 13.20
N GLY A 210 -15.35 8.94 12.84
CA GLY A 210 -16.51 8.43 13.56
C GLY A 210 -16.93 6.99 13.23
N TYR A 211 -16.25 6.29 12.31
CA TYR A 211 -16.70 5.01 11.73
C TYR A 211 -15.83 3.82 12.16
N GLY A 212 -15.17 3.93 13.32
CA GLY A 212 -14.22 2.92 13.79
C GLY A 212 -14.87 1.56 13.99
N ASP A 213 -16.06 1.55 14.58
CA ASP A 213 -16.75 0.32 14.94
C ASP A 213 -17.13 -0.48 13.69
N GLU A 214 -17.70 0.17 12.68
CA GLU A 214 -18.08 -0.47 11.42
C GLU A 214 -16.85 -0.99 10.66
N ILE A 215 -15.74 -0.24 10.68
CA ILE A 215 -14.48 -0.68 10.08
C ILE A 215 -13.97 -1.94 10.79
N LEU A 216 -13.91 -1.95 12.12
CA LEU A 216 -13.44 -3.12 12.87
C LEU A 216 -14.33 -4.33 12.60
N LEU A 217 -15.65 -4.20 12.77
CA LEU A 217 -16.58 -5.31 12.60
C LEU A 217 -16.66 -5.83 11.15
N GLY A 218 -16.37 -4.98 10.16
CA GLY A 218 -16.39 -5.34 8.74
C GLY A 218 -15.05 -5.84 8.18
N PHE A 219 -13.95 -5.67 8.92
CA PHE A 219 -12.61 -6.02 8.46
C PHE A 219 -12.39 -7.54 8.34
N ARG A 220 -11.80 -7.97 7.22
CA ARG A 220 -11.61 -9.40 6.88
C ARG A 220 -10.15 -9.80 6.65
N GLY A 221 -9.24 -8.83 6.76
CA GLY A 221 -7.82 -9.03 6.58
C GLY A 221 -7.11 -9.59 7.81
N LYS A 222 -5.78 -9.46 7.81
CA LYS A 222 -4.90 -9.99 8.86
C LYS A 222 -4.46 -8.93 9.85
N ARG A 223 -4.24 -7.69 9.42
CA ARG A 223 -3.74 -6.63 10.31
C ARG A 223 -4.53 -5.36 10.12
N LEU A 224 -5.06 -4.83 11.23
CA LEU A 224 -5.79 -3.59 11.26
C LEU A 224 -5.10 -2.60 12.21
N GLU A 225 -4.73 -1.44 11.69
CA GLU A 225 -4.31 -0.29 12.48
C GLU A 225 -5.32 0.82 12.26
N CYS A 226 -6.01 1.21 13.33
CA CYS A 226 -7.09 2.16 13.25
C CYS A 226 -6.88 3.31 14.24
N LYS A 227 -6.93 4.54 13.73
CA LYS A 227 -6.93 5.75 14.56
C LYS A 227 -8.35 6.30 14.67
N GLY A 228 -8.86 6.48 15.88
CA GLY A 228 -10.18 7.07 16.11
C GLY A 228 -10.86 6.56 17.40
N PRO A 229 -12.03 7.11 17.76
CA PRO A 229 -12.87 6.60 18.84
C PRO A 229 -13.52 5.26 18.48
N PHE A 230 -13.65 4.39 19.49
CA PHE A 230 -14.44 3.14 19.42
C PHE A 230 -15.33 3.01 20.65
N HIS A 231 -16.49 2.37 20.50
CA HIS A 231 -17.31 2.00 21.64
C HIS A 231 -16.71 0.81 22.39
N ASP A 232 -16.79 0.83 23.72
CA ASP A 232 -16.27 -0.27 24.55
C ASP A 232 -17.04 -1.55 24.25
N ALA A 233 -18.34 -1.44 23.98
CA ALA A 233 -19.18 -2.54 23.54
C ALA A 233 -18.67 -3.22 22.27
N THR A 234 -18.15 -2.47 21.30
CA THR A 234 -17.58 -3.02 20.06
C THR A 234 -16.30 -3.79 20.34
N ILE A 235 -15.42 -3.24 21.18
CA ILE A 235 -14.18 -3.93 21.58
C ILE A 235 -14.52 -5.22 22.34
N VAL A 236 -15.52 -5.15 23.22
CA VAL A 236 -16.03 -6.31 23.97
C VAL A 236 -16.62 -7.36 23.04
N GLN A 237 -17.41 -6.95 22.05
CA GLN A 237 -17.97 -7.84 21.03
C GLN A 237 -16.85 -8.53 20.24
N PHE A 238 -15.90 -7.76 19.72
CA PHE A 238 -14.74 -8.27 18.99
C PHE A 238 -13.99 -9.35 19.78
N LEU A 239 -13.61 -9.06 21.02
CA LEU A 239 -12.84 -9.99 21.86
C LEU A 239 -13.64 -11.26 22.17
N ASN A 240 -14.94 -11.14 22.43
CA ASN A 240 -15.82 -12.29 22.68
C ASN A 240 -16.02 -13.15 21.42
N GLU A 241 -16.23 -12.55 20.25
CA GLU A 241 -16.37 -13.26 18.98
C GLU A 241 -15.09 -13.99 18.59
N TRP A 242 -13.93 -13.36 18.77
CA TRP A 242 -12.64 -14.01 18.55
C TRP A 242 -12.43 -15.17 19.54
N LYS A 243 -12.64 -14.95 20.84
CA LYS A 243 -12.46 -15.98 21.88
C LYS A 243 -13.36 -17.19 21.65
N SER A 244 -14.63 -16.96 21.34
CA SER A 244 -15.63 -18.01 21.07
C SER A 244 -15.46 -18.68 19.70
N ASN A 245 -14.42 -18.32 18.94
CA ASN A 245 -14.15 -18.82 17.60
C ASN A 245 -15.30 -18.56 16.60
N ARG A 246 -16.07 -17.47 16.80
CA ARG A 246 -17.21 -17.09 15.95
C ARG A 246 -16.87 -16.07 14.89
N GLY A 247 -15.81 -15.27 15.09
CA GLY A 247 -15.39 -14.23 14.16
C GLY A 247 -13.90 -13.95 14.22
N PHE A 248 -13.43 -13.07 13.31
CA PHE A 248 -12.06 -12.57 13.27
C PHE A 248 -10.97 -13.66 13.11
N HIS A 249 -11.27 -14.79 12.48
CA HIS A 249 -10.34 -15.91 12.34
C HIS A 249 -9.05 -15.56 11.58
N ASN A 250 -9.13 -14.65 10.62
CA ASN A 250 -7.99 -14.20 9.83
C ASN A 250 -7.11 -13.17 10.57
N LEU A 251 -7.64 -12.52 11.62
CA LEU A 251 -7.00 -11.39 12.26
C LEU A 251 -5.79 -11.87 13.09
N GLU A 252 -4.61 -11.39 12.72
CA GLU A 252 -3.35 -11.64 13.41
C GLU A 252 -3.01 -10.51 14.38
N SER A 253 -3.31 -9.26 14.03
CA SER A 253 -3.02 -8.11 14.89
C SER A 253 -4.03 -6.97 14.71
N LEU A 254 -4.34 -6.29 15.81
CA LEU A 254 -5.14 -5.08 15.83
C LEU A 254 -4.46 -4.03 16.73
N ILE A 255 -4.34 -2.82 16.21
CA ILE A 255 -3.96 -1.62 16.96
C ILE A 255 -5.08 -0.60 16.80
N ILE A 256 -5.66 -0.19 17.93
CA ILE A 256 -6.55 0.96 18.02
C ILE A 256 -5.81 2.05 18.77
N ASN A 257 -5.67 3.21 18.14
CA ASN A 257 -5.13 4.41 18.76
C ASN A 257 -6.21 5.49 18.86
N SER A 258 -6.59 5.80 20.09
CA SER A 258 -7.63 6.79 20.40
C SER A 258 -7.06 7.99 21.17
N SER A 259 -5.76 8.28 20.97
CA SER A 259 -5.02 9.27 21.75
C SER A 259 -5.67 10.63 21.84
N ASP A 260 -6.42 11.02 20.82
CA ASP A 260 -7.03 12.34 20.69
C ASP A 260 -8.55 12.33 20.96
N TYR A 261 -9.14 11.18 21.34
CA TYR A 261 -10.59 10.99 21.30
C TYR A 261 -11.20 10.39 22.58
N LYS A 262 -10.63 9.30 23.09
CA LYS A 262 -11.29 8.51 24.14
C LYS A 262 -10.29 7.77 25.03
N SER A 263 -10.63 7.66 26.31
CA SER A 263 -10.01 6.74 27.26
C SER A 263 -10.80 5.43 27.39
N TYR A 264 -10.10 4.31 27.47
CA TYR A 264 -10.62 2.98 27.68
C TYR A 264 -10.40 2.54 29.12
N ASP A 265 -11.45 2.03 29.76
CA ASP A 265 -11.33 1.35 31.03
C ASP A 265 -11.04 -0.14 30.78
N ARG A 266 -9.80 -0.55 31.05
CA ARG A 266 -9.39 -1.95 30.92
C ARG A 266 -10.28 -2.87 31.77
N GLY A 267 -10.58 -2.48 33.01
CA GLY A 267 -11.34 -3.28 33.95
C GLY A 267 -12.75 -3.56 33.44
N ASP A 268 -13.42 -2.56 32.87
CA ASP A 268 -14.75 -2.74 32.30
C ASP A 268 -14.75 -3.56 31.01
N ILE A 269 -13.78 -3.33 30.11
CA ILE A 269 -13.68 -4.08 28.85
C ILE A 269 -13.43 -5.57 29.10
N ILE A 270 -12.58 -5.92 30.06
CA ILE A 270 -12.23 -7.34 30.31
C ILE A 270 -13.06 -7.99 31.42
N LYS A 271 -13.98 -7.28 32.06
CA LYS A 271 -14.66 -7.68 33.31
C LYS A 271 -15.24 -9.10 33.31
N ASN A 272 -15.70 -9.55 32.15
CA ASN A 272 -16.32 -10.87 31.95
C ASN A 272 -15.58 -11.73 30.92
N MET A 273 -14.36 -11.35 30.58
CA MET A 273 -13.49 -12.13 29.72
C MET A 273 -12.56 -12.94 30.62
N ASP A 274 -12.44 -14.24 30.36
CA ASP A 274 -11.49 -15.14 31.02
C ASP A 274 -10.04 -14.82 30.57
N VAL A 275 -9.60 -13.57 30.82
CA VAL A 275 -8.26 -13.08 30.53
C VAL A 275 -7.30 -13.70 31.52
N LYS A 276 -6.30 -14.38 31.00
CA LYS A 276 -5.24 -15.01 31.77
C LYS A 276 -4.05 -14.07 31.87
N GLN A 277 -3.30 -14.22 32.94
CA GLN A 277 -2.04 -13.52 33.14
C GLN A 277 -0.88 -14.52 33.17
N LEU A 278 0.30 -14.06 32.75
CA LEU A 278 1.52 -14.87 32.86
C LEU A 278 1.80 -15.23 34.33
N ASP A 279 2.22 -16.48 34.54
CA ASP A 279 2.37 -17.10 35.87
C ASP A 279 3.30 -16.30 36.79
N ARG A 280 4.39 -15.75 36.23
CA ARG A 280 5.35 -14.96 36.98
C ARG A 280 5.05 -13.47 36.90
N PRO A 281 5.10 -12.75 38.04
CA PRO A 281 4.93 -11.30 38.09
C PRO A 281 5.93 -10.51 37.25
N GLU A 282 7.16 -11.03 37.11
CA GLU A 282 8.25 -10.37 36.39
C GLU A 282 8.18 -10.62 34.88
N ASP A 283 7.48 -11.66 34.44
CA ASP A 283 7.40 -12.05 33.04
C ASP A 283 6.48 -11.09 32.27
N ILE A 284 6.98 -10.61 31.12
CA ILE A 284 6.24 -9.80 30.16
C ILE A 284 6.46 -10.42 28.78
N LEU A 285 5.37 -10.61 28.03
CA LEU A 285 5.48 -11.02 26.64
C LEU A 285 5.71 -9.78 25.78
N GLN A 286 6.81 -9.75 25.05
CA GLN A 286 7.03 -8.82 23.95
C GLN A 286 6.58 -9.51 22.66
N ILE A 287 5.59 -8.89 22.00
CA ILE A 287 5.06 -9.36 20.73
C ILE A 287 5.53 -8.41 19.65
N THR A 288 6.28 -8.92 18.67
CA THR A 288 6.86 -8.13 17.58
C THR A 288 6.38 -8.65 16.23
N TRP A 289 6.00 -7.78 15.32
CA TRP A 289 5.69 -8.15 13.95
C TRP A 289 6.15 -7.07 12.97
N GLU A 290 6.44 -7.47 11.74
CA GLU A 290 6.79 -6.51 10.70
C GLU A 290 5.54 -5.81 10.18
N MET A 291 5.55 -4.49 10.22
CA MET A 291 4.58 -3.67 9.50
C MET A 291 5.26 -2.96 8.35
N SER A 292 4.66 -3.07 7.16
CA SER A 292 5.10 -2.30 6.00
C SER A 292 4.63 -0.86 6.15
N HIS A 293 5.43 0.00 6.77
CA HIS A 293 5.12 1.43 6.83
C HIS A 293 5.73 2.15 5.64
N SER A 294 4.91 2.84 4.84
CA SER A 294 5.46 3.85 3.94
C SER A 294 5.85 5.07 4.77
N CYS A 295 7.16 5.35 4.86
CA CYS A 295 7.65 6.52 5.58
C CYS A 295 7.26 7.78 4.80
N SER A 296 6.19 8.48 5.21
CA SER A 296 5.74 9.71 4.55
C SER A 296 6.07 10.94 5.41
N TYR A 297 7.25 11.53 5.22
CA TYR A 297 7.46 12.94 5.58
C TYR A 297 7.78 13.82 4.38
N SER A 298 7.90 13.25 3.18
CA SER A 298 8.13 14.04 1.97
C SER A 298 7.69 13.22 0.76
N MET A 299 6.83 13.80 -0.07
CA MET A 299 6.46 13.27 -1.40
C MET A 299 7.70 13.09 -2.31
N PHE A 300 8.83 13.70 -1.93
CA PHE A 300 10.13 13.59 -2.58
C PHE A 300 11.05 12.53 -1.94
N SER A 301 10.71 12.05 -0.74
CA SER A 301 11.44 10.99 -0.04
C SER A 301 10.79 9.65 -0.40
N ILE A 302 11.04 9.22 -1.64
CA ILE A 302 10.62 7.93 -2.20
C ILE A 302 11.55 6.84 -1.63
N VAL A 303 11.68 6.79 -0.30
CA VAL A 303 12.34 5.70 0.40
C VAL A 303 11.35 4.53 0.36
N PRO A 304 11.77 3.32 -0.02
CA PRO A 304 10.90 2.15 0.08
C PRO A 304 10.30 2.08 1.49
N PRO A 305 9.04 1.66 1.63
CA PRO A 305 8.45 1.40 2.94
C PRO A 305 9.45 0.60 3.76
N LYS A 306 9.94 1.16 4.88
CA LYS A 306 10.76 0.37 5.79
C LYS A 306 9.78 -0.53 6.53
N SER A 307 10.05 -1.84 6.53
CA SER A 307 9.45 -2.69 7.54
C SER A 307 10.03 -2.25 8.88
N GLU A 308 9.25 -1.49 9.64
CA GLU A 308 9.59 -1.23 11.03
C GLU A 308 8.84 -2.26 11.88
N PRO A 309 9.54 -2.94 12.80
CA PRO A 309 8.88 -3.87 13.70
C PRO A 309 7.94 -3.05 14.58
N SER A 310 6.65 -3.37 14.49
CA SER A 310 5.68 -2.94 15.48
C SER A 310 5.71 -3.92 16.64
N ASP A 311 5.60 -3.40 17.85
CA ASP A 311 5.58 -4.23 19.02
C ASP A 311 4.71 -3.66 20.13
N PHE A 312 4.36 -4.56 21.05
CA PHE A 312 3.91 -4.15 22.37
C PHE A 312 4.22 -5.22 23.40
N ARG A 313 4.09 -4.80 24.64
CA ARG A 313 4.32 -5.64 25.81
C ARG A 313 3.00 -5.90 26.49
N SER A 314 2.75 -7.16 26.83
CA SER A 314 1.59 -7.51 27.64
C SER A 314 1.84 -8.71 28.53
N ARG A 315 1.15 -8.72 29.67
CA ARG A 315 1.01 -9.89 30.54
C ARG A 315 -0.32 -10.58 30.37
N ASP A 316 -1.29 -9.90 29.76
CA ASP A 316 -2.65 -10.38 29.57
C ASP A 316 -2.75 -11.13 28.24
N TYR A 317 -3.37 -12.30 28.28
CA TYR A 317 -3.63 -13.09 27.08
C TYR A 317 -4.98 -13.82 27.15
N LEU A 318 -5.55 -14.07 25.97
CA LEU A 318 -6.73 -14.91 25.79
C LEU A 318 -6.37 -16.19 25.06
N ILE A 319 -7.18 -17.22 25.31
CA ILE A 319 -7.15 -18.49 24.59
C ILE A 319 -8.48 -18.63 23.85
N ARG A 320 -8.41 -18.90 22.55
CA ARG A 320 -9.57 -19.17 21.70
C ARG A 320 -10.09 -20.58 21.97
N ASP A 321 -11.40 -20.70 22.18
CA ASP A 321 -12.03 -21.93 22.67
C ASP A 321 -12.03 -23.05 21.62
N GLY A 322 -11.99 -22.71 20.33
CA GLY A 322 -12.10 -23.67 19.22
C GLY A 322 -10.81 -24.43 18.88
N ASP A 323 -9.66 -23.77 18.96
CA ASP A 323 -8.37 -24.32 18.51
C ASP A 323 -7.19 -24.03 19.45
N GLY A 324 -7.45 -23.35 20.57
CA GLY A 324 -6.43 -23.05 21.57
C GLY A 324 -5.43 -21.98 21.15
N GLU A 325 -5.67 -21.25 20.06
CA GLU A 325 -4.80 -20.14 19.68
C GLU A 325 -4.75 -19.08 20.80
N LYS A 326 -3.56 -18.52 21.00
CA LYS A 326 -3.28 -17.53 22.05
C LYS A 326 -3.06 -16.17 21.44
N VAL A 327 -3.58 -15.16 22.11
CA VAL A 327 -3.40 -13.76 21.74
C VAL A 327 -3.05 -12.95 22.97
N SER A 328 -2.11 -12.02 22.82
CA SER A 328 -1.87 -11.00 23.84
C SER A 328 -2.74 -9.78 23.62
N ILE A 329 -3.22 -9.20 24.72
CA ILE A 329 -4.06 -8.01 24.70
C ILE A 329 -3.44 -6.96 25.59
N SER A 330 -3.39 -5.72 25.14
CA SER A 330 -2.97 -4.58 25.95
C SER A 330 -4.00 -3.48 25.79
N ILE A 331 -4.74 -3.21 26.86
CA ILE A 331 -5.66 -2.07 26.92
C ILE A 331 -5.03 -1.07 27.88
N GLU A 332 -4.40 -0.06 27.29
CA GLU A 332 -3.85 1.09 27.99
C GLU A 332 -4.77 2.27 27.71
N ASN A 333 -4.86 3.22 28.64
CA ASN A 333 -5.77 4.37 28.60
C ASN A 333 -6.27 4.80 27.21
N ARG A 334 -5.38 5.03 26.23
CA ARG A 334 -5.73 5.48 24.87
C ARG A 334 -5.48 4.47 23.74
N ASN A 335 -5.02 3.26 24.04
CA ASN A 335 -4.63 2.26 23.05
C ASN A 335 -5.20 0.89 23.38
N VAL A 336 -5.77 0.23 22.38
CA VAL A 336 -6.09 -1.20 22.44
C VAL A 336 -5.18 -1.92 21.46
N ARG A 337 -4.42 -2.90 21.95
CA ARG A 337 -3.55 -3.74 21.13
C ARG A 337 -3.92 -5.19 21.33
N PHE A 338 -3.86 -5.94 20.24
CA PHE A 338 -4.19 -7.35 20.16
C PHE A 338 -3.22 -7.98 19.16
N ALA A 339 -2.54 -9.06 19.51
CA ALA A 339 -1.69 -9.78 18.57
C ALA A 339 -1.57 -11.27 18.90
N LEU A 340 -1.73 -12.09 17.86
CA LEU A 340 -1.65 -13.54 17.92
C LEU A 340 -0.21 -14.00 18.21
N TRP A 341 -0.07 -15.11 18.93
CA TRP A 341 1.23 -15.72 19.17
C TRP A 341 1.65 -16.54 17.94
N LYS A 342 2.52 -16.01 17.08
CA LYS A 342 2.98 -16.70 15.85
C LYS A 342 4.48 -16.97 15.85
N GLY A 343 4.87 -18.22 16.05
CA GLY A 343 6.26 -18.66 15.89
C GLY A 343 7.23 -17.82 16.73
N ASN A 344 8.25 -17.24 16.09
CA ASN A 344 9.28 -16.42 16.74
C ASN A 344 8.84 -14.99 17.07
N SER A 345 7.56 -14.63 16.86
CA SER A 345 7.05 -13.27 17.12
C SER A 345 6.82 -12.95 18.60
N CYS A 346 7.07 -13.91 19.49
CA CYS A 346 6.77 -13.82 20.92
C CYS A 346 7.98 -14.19 21.75
N GLU A 347 8.49 -13.22 22.50
CA GLU A 347 9.59 -13.42 23.44
C GLU A 347 9.13 -13.08 24.85
N ILE A 348 9.44 -13.96 25.81
CA ILE A 348 9.24 -13.67 27.24
C ILE A 348 10.47 -12.92 27.74
N ILE A 349 10.24 -11.75 28.31
CA ILE A 349 11.28 -10.90 28.88
C ILE A 349 11.01 -10.76 30.37
N ASN A 350 12.07 -10.93 31.17
CA ASN A 350 12.01 -10.70 32.61
C ASN A 350 12.29 -9.23 32.89
N ARG A 351 11.46 -8.63 33.74
CA ARG A 351 11.59 -7.23 34.14
C ARG A 351 12.79 -6.96 35.05
#